data_AF-A0A2E1CZI1-F1
#
_entry.id   AF-A0A2E1CZI1-F1
#
_cell.length_a   1.000
_cell.length_b   1.000
_cell.length_c   1.000
_cell.angle_alpha   90.00
_cell.angle_beta   90.00
_cell.angle_gamma   90.00
#
_symmetry.space_group_name_H-M   'P 1'
#
loop_
_entity.id
_entity.type
_entity.pdbx_description
1 polymer ?
#
loop_
_entity_poly.entity_id
_entity_poly.type
_entity_poly.pdbx_seq_one_letter_code
_entity_poly.pdbx_strand_id
1 'polypeptide(L)'
;MKSKNDDVVGIENHFEDENRIIAERKEKLKKIKEKYGDPYPNKRKPSARAKKIIDEYNSMERADLENKRVYLSLAGRVVLKRHQGKTTFCVLKDATGKVQLYLNRDVLGEDKYSFQKLIDLGDL
;
A
#
# COMPACT_ATOMS: atom_id res chain seq x y z
N MET A 1 -16.09 41.26 3.38
CA MET A 1 -16.17 40.80 1.97
C MET A 1 -14.87 40.06 1.66
N LYS A 2 -14.86 38.71 1.68
CA LYS A 2 -13.72 37.95 1.16
C LYS A 2 -13.74 38.10 -0.36
N SER A 3 -12.59 38.49 -0.91
CA SER A 3 -12.40 38.87 -2.30
C SER A 3 -12.49 37.62 -3.20
N LYS A 4 -13.21 37.73 -4.33
CA LYS A 4 -13.31 36.67 -5.35
C LYS A 4 -11.96 36.19 -5.91
N ASN A 5 -10.87 36.93 -5.66
CA ASN A 5 -9.53 36.57 -6.11
C ASN A 5 -8.89 35.45 -5.29
N ASP A 6 -9.26 35.29 -4.01
CA ASP A 6 -8.65 34.25 -3.15
C ASP A 6 -9.14 32.85 -3.56
N ASP A 7 -10.37 32.74 -4.05
CA ASP A 7 -10.97 31.48 -4.50
C ASP A 7 -10.36 31.01 -5.83
N VAL A 8 -10.02 31.91 -6.76
CA VAL A 8 -9.40 31.57 -8.05
C VAL A 8 -7.97 31.07 -7.87
N VAL A 9 -7.18 31.73 -7.02
CA VAL A 9 -5.81 31.30 -6.68
C VAL A 9 -5.82 29.94 -5.96
N GLY A 10 -6.79 29.69 -5.08
CA GLY A 10 -6.95 28.37 -4.44
C GLY A 10 -7.28 27.24 -5.42
N ILE A 11 -8.08 27.54 -6.45
CA ILE A 11 -8.45 26.58 -7.50
C ILE A 11 -7.28 26.28 -8.43
N GLU A 12 -6.53 27.29 -8.88
CA GLU A 12 -5.37 27.10 -9.77
C GLU A 12 -4.26 26.28 -9.10
N ASN A 13 -3.94 26.58 -7.83
CA ASN A 13 -2.98 25.79 -7.06
C ASN A 13 -3.42 24.32 -6.90
N HIS A 14 -4.72 24.07 -6.73
CA HIS A 14 -5.25 22.71 -6.62
C HIS A 14 -5.06 21.91 -7.92
N PHE A 15 -5.32 22.53 -9.08
CA PHE A 15 -5.11 21.88 -10.37
C PHE A 15 -3.63 21.58 -10.67
N GLU A 16 -2.72 22.49 -10.29
CA GLU A 16 -1.29 22.26 -10.43
C GLU A 16 -0.80 21.11 -9.54
N ASP A 17 -1.28 21.04 -8.29
CA ASP A 17 -0.97 19.95 -7.36
C ASP A 17 -1.51 18.60 -7.84
N GLU A 18 -2.75 18.55 -8.33
CA GLU A 18 -3.32 17.35 -8.93
C GLU A 18 -2.50 16.87 -10.13
N ASN A 19 -2.13 17.79 -11.02
CA ASN A 19 -1.30 17.48 -12.18
C ASN A 19 0.07 16.90 -11.76
N ARG A 20 0.67 17.43 -10.68
CA ARG A 20 1.91 16.89 -10.13
C ARG A 20 1.73 15.47 -9.58
N ILE A 21 0.68 15.23 -8.80
CA ILE A 21 0.36 13.89 -8.26
C ILE A 21 0.14 12.88 -9.38
N ILE A 22 -0.61 13.26 -10.42
CA ILE A 22 -0.87 12.42 -11.60
C ILE A 22 0.44 12.10 -12.33
N ALA A 23 1.32 13.09 -12.52
CA ALA A 23 2.62 12.90 -13.16
C ALA A 23 3.50 11.93 -12.37
N GLU A 24 3.60 12.09 -11.04
CA GLU A 24 4.36 11.18 -10.17
C GLU A 24 3.84 9.74 -10.23
N ARG A 25 2.51 9.55 -10.22
CA ARG A 25 1.90 8.22 -10.35
C ARG A 25 2.21 7.57 -11.69
N LYS A 26 2.18 8.34 -12.79
CA LYS A 26 2.58 7.84 -14.12
C LYS A 26 4.04 7.41 -14.16
N GLU A 27 4.93 8.18 -13.52
CA GLU A 27 6.34 7.82 -13.44
C GLU A 27 6.57 6.54 -12.63
N LYS A 28 5.90 6.39 -11.49
CA LYS A 28 5.94 5.16 -10.68
C LYS A 28 5.42 3.96 -11.47
N LEU A 29 4.31 4.11 -12.19
CA LEU A 29 3.77 3.07 -13.05
C LEU A 29 4.77 2.62 -14.13
N LYS A 30 5.48 3.56 -14.75
CA LYS A 30 6.55 3.25 -15.71
C LYS A 30 7.67 2.42 -15.06
N LYS A 31 8.14 2.84 -13.87
CA LYS A 31 9.15 2.10 -13.10
C LYS A 31 8.69 0.69 -12.71
N ILE A 32 7.42 0.54 -12.34
CA ILE A 32 6.83 -0.77 -12.05
C ILE A 32 6.86 -1.64 -13.30
N LYS A 33 6.48 -1.08 -14.46
CA LYS A 33 6.43 -1.81 -15.71
C LYS A 33 7.82 -2.30 -16.14
N GLU A 34 8.82 -1.44 -16.03
CA GLU A 34 10.21 -1.75 -16.39
C GLU A 34 10.84 -2.80 -15.46
N LYS A 35 10.61 -2.70 -14.14
CA LYS A 35 11.26 -3.56 -13.15
C LYS A 35 10.52 -4.87 -12.86
N TYR A 36 9.18 -4.86 -12.92
CA TYR A 36 8.34 -5.98 -12.46
C TYR A 36 7.38 -6.53 -13.52
N GLY A 37 7.32 -5.93 -14.72
CA GLY A 37 6.50 -6.41 -15.83
C GLY A 37 5.07 -5.85 -15.84
N ASP A 38 4.06 -6.70 -15.96
CA ASP A 38 2.67 -6.24 -16.06
C ASP A 38 2.17 -5.61 -14.74
N PRO A 39 1.81 -4.31 -14.71
CA PRO A 39 1.29 -3.65 -13.51
C PRO A 39 -0.15 -4.05 -13.16
N TYR A 40 -0.88 -4.73 -14.06
CA TYR A 40 -2.28 -5.14 -13.83
C TYR A 40 -2.47 -6.67 -13.95
N PRO A 41 -1.79 -7.47 -13.11
CA PRO A 41 -1.82 -8.92 -13.24
C PRO A 41 -3.15 -9.52 -12.72
N ASN A 42 -3.96 -10.06 -13.63
CA ASN A 42 -5.27 -10.65 -13.28
C ASN A 42 -5.25 -12.10 -12.77
N LYS A 43 -4.07 -12.75 -12.72
CA LYS A 43 -3.98 -14.20 -12.46
C LYS A 43 -3.78 -14.57 -10.98
N ARG A 44 -3.55 -13.61 -10.09
CA ARG A 44 -3.25 -13.90 -8.68
C ARG A 44 -4.52 -14.15 -7.87
N LYS A 45 -4.57 -15.28 -7.17
CA LYS A 45 -5.64 -15.63 -6.23
C LYS A 45 -5.10 -15.58 -4.80
N PRO A 46 -5.61 -14.68 -3.94
CA PRO A 46 -5.26 -14.65 -2.52
C PRO A 46 -5.68 -15.95 -1.82
N SER A 47 -4.87 -16.42 -0.87
CA SER A 47 -5.20 -17.60 -0.06
C SER A 47 -6.15 -17.28 1.10
N ALA A 48 -6.21 -16.01 1.51
CA ALA A 48 -7.03 -15.56 2.62
C ALA A 48 -7.66 -14.18 2.39
N ARG A 49 -8.63 -13.87 3.25
CA ARG A 49 -9.27 -12.55 3.38
C ARG A 49 -8.99 -11.99 4.77
N ALA A 50 -9.01 -10.68 4.91
CA ALA A 50 -8.69 -9.98 6.16
C ALA A 50 -9.52 -10.51 7.35
N LYS A 51 -10.83 -10.66 7.19
CA LYS A 51 -11.71 -11.14 8.27
C LYS A 51 -11.31 -12.53 8.77
N LYS A 52 -11.04 -13.47 7.85
CA LYS A 52 -10.64 -14.84 8.23
C LYS A 52 -9.37 -14.84 9.07
N ILE A 53 -8.39 -14.02 8.70
CA ILE A 53 -7.13 -13.88 9.45
C ILE A 53 -7.40 -13.34 10.85
N ILE A 54 -8.22 -12.30 10.96
CA ILE A 54 -8.56 -11.70 12.25
C ILE A 54 -9.30 -12.72 13.11
N ASP A 55 -10.34 -13.38 12.58
CA ASP A 55 -11.13 -14.35 13.33
C ASP A 55 -10.26 -15.52 13.84
N GLU A 56 -9.32 -16.01 13.02
CA GLU A 56 -8.52 -17.19 13.33
C GLU A 56 -7.32 -16.92 14.24
N TYR A 57 -6.72 -15.73 14.16
CA TYR A 57 -5.42 -15.45 14.78
C TYR A 57 -5.42 -14.31 15.80
N ASN A 58 -6.47 -13.49 15.90
CA ASN A 58 -6.46 -12.30 16.76
C ASN A 58 -6.44 -12.62 18.27
N SER A 59 -6.90 -13.81 18.67
CA SER A 59 -6.87 -14.27 20.06
C SER A 59 -5.62 -15.08 20.40
N MET A 60 -4.72 -15.34 19.44
CA MET A 60 -3.50 -16.10 19.69
C MET A 60 -2.41 -15.22 20.27
N GLU A 61 -1.65 -15.79 21.20
CA GLU A 61 -0.47 -15.13 21.72
C GLU A 61 0.66 -15.11 20.68
N ARG A 62 1.56 -14.14 20.83
CA ARG A 62 2.67 -13.94 19.89
C ARG A 62 3.54 -15.19 19.74
N ALA A 63 3.84 -15.88 20.84
CA ALA A 63 4.68 -17.07 20.83
C ALA A 63 4.05 -18.21 20.02
N ASP A 64 2.73 -18.38 20.11
CA ASP A 64 2.00 -19.42 19.38
C ASP A 64 1.99 -19.15 17.87
N LEU A 65 1.82 -17.87 17.48
CA LEU A 65 1.90 -17.45 16.09
C LEU A 65 3.30 -17.66 15.50
N GLU A 66 4.34 -17.34 16.26
CA GLU A 66 5.74 -17.55 15.87
C GLU A 66 6.08 -19.04 15.69
N ASN A 67 5.50 -19.91 16.52
CA ASN A 67 5.65 -21.36 16.39
C ASN A 67 4.87 -21.92 15.19
N LYS A 68 3.65 -21.44 14.95
CA LYS A 68 2.77 -21.96 13.89
C LYS A 68 3.25 -21.60 12.47
N ARG A 69 3.96 -20.47 12.30
CA ARG A 69 4.57 -20.00 11.03
C ARG A 69 3.63 -20.11 9.83
N VAL A 70 2.45 -19.50 9.93
CA VAL A 70 1.46 -19.54 8.84
C VAL A 70 1.88 -18.63 7.69
N TYR A 71 1.92 -19.19 6.47
CA TYR A 71 2.16 -18.44 5.24
C TYR A 71 0.84 -18.16 4.53
N LEU A 72 0.54 -16.88 4.29
CA LEU A 72 -0.70 -16.43 3.66
C LEU A 72 -0.42 -15.43 2.53
N SER A 73 -1.32 -15.37 1.55
CA SER A 73 -1.35 -14.34 0.53
C SER A 73 -2.67 -13.59 0.58
N LEU A 74 -2.59 -12.26 0.48
CA LEU A 74 -3.69 -11.32 0.59
C LEU A 74 -3.67 -10.37 -0.61
N ALA A 75 -4.83 -9.82 -0.96
CA ALA A 75 -4.94 -8.69 -1.88
C ALA A 75 -6.01 -7.73 -1.37
N GLY A 76 -5.78 -6.44 -1.58
CA GLY A 76 -6.64 -5.38 -1.10
C GLY A 76 -6.03 -4.02 -1.37
N ARG A 77 -6.76 -2.95 -1.07
CA ARG A 77 -6.35 -1.58 -1.33
C ARG A 77 -5.43 -1.07 -0.23
N VAL A 78 -4.34 -0.43 -0.59
CA VAL A 78 -3.49 0.26 0.39
C VAL A 78 -4.21 1.54 0.86
N VAL A 79 -4.58 1.58 2.14
CA VAL A 79 -5.31 2.72 2.72
C VAL A 79 -4.46 3.55 3.67
N LEU A 80 -3.34 3.00 4.14
CA LEU A 80 -2.37 3.71 4.97
C LEU A 80 -0.98 3.14 4.68
N LYS A 81 0.02 4.02 4.67
CA LYS A 81 1.43 3.66 4.52
C LYS A 81 2.27 4.61 5.34
N ARG A 82 3.14 4.06 6.20
CA ARG A 82 4.08 4.80 7.04
C ARG A 82 5.46 4.19 6.90
N HIS A 83 6.41 5.00 6.47
CA HIS A 83 7.80 4.57 6.29
C HIS A 83 8.65 5.09 7.44
N GLN A 84 9.47 4.22 8.02
CA GLN A 84 10.39 4.52 9.12
C GLN A 84 11.71 3.78 8.88
N GLY A 85 12.65 4.46 8.21
CA GLY A 85 14.00 3.95 7.95
C GLY A 85 14.00 2.62 7.18
N LYS A 86 14.36 1.52 7.86
CA LYS A 86 14.40 0.17 7.26
C LYS A 86 13.06 -0.57 7.29
N THR A 87 12.02 0.05 7.84
CA THR A 87 10.71 -0.57 8.00
C THR A 87 9.61 0.28 7.35
N THR A 88 8.57 -0.39 6.87
CA THR A 88 7.35 0.24 6.39
C THR A 88 6.15 -0.51 6.94
N PHE A 89 5.20 0.23 7.51
CA PHE A 89 3.90 -0.28 7.91
C PHE A 89 2.85 0.13 6.88
N CYS A 90 2.11 -0.83 6.35
CA CYS A 90 1.01 -0.58 5.43
C CYS A 90 -0.29 -1.15 6.02
N VAL A 91 -1.43 -0.54 5.72
CA VAL A 91 -2.74 -1.14 5.99
C VAL A 91 -3.39 -1.49 4.67
N LEU A 92 -3.67 -2.77 4.51
CA LEU A 92 -4.39 -3.32 3.36
C LEU A 92 -5.87 -3.47 3.73
N LYS A 93 -6.76 -2.95 2.90
CA LYS A 93 -8.21 -3.09 3.05
C LYS A 93 -8.78 -3.95 1.93
N ASP A 94 -9.39 -5.08 2.27
CA ASP A 94 -10.18 -5.87 1.34
C ASP A 94 -11.68 -5.66 1.59
N ALA A 95 -12.54 -6.45 0.91
CA ALA A 95 -13.98 -6.38 1.08
C ALA A 95 -14.48 -6.80 2.48
N THR A 96 -13.65 -7.51 3.25
CA THR A 96 -14.01 -8.11 4.54
C THR A 96 -13.43 -7.38 5.73
N GLY A 97 -12.35 -6.61 5.56
CA GLY A 97 -11.71 -5.90 6.66
C GLY A 97 -10.40 -5.22 6.31
N LYS A 98 -9.63 -4.89 7.35
CA LYS A 98 -8.31 -4.27 7.26
C LYS A 98 -7.28 -5.13 7.97
N VAL A 99 -6.09 -5.28 7.38
CA VAL A 99 -4.93 -5.96 7.99
C VAL A 99 -3.71 -5.07 7.86
N GLN A 100 -2.91 -5.00 8.92
CA GLN A 100 -1.63 -4.31 8.91
C GLN A 100 -0.53 -5.25 8.38
N LEU A 101 0.27 -4.73 7.46
CA LEU A 101 1.46 -5.37 6.93
C LEU A 101 2.70 -4.70 7.55
N TYR A 102 3.65 -5.52 7.98
CA TYR A 102 4.98 -5.09 8.41
C TYR A 102 6.00 -5.52 7.36
N LEU A 103 6.64 -4.53 6.73
CA LEU A 103 7.68 -4.75 5.73
C LEU A 103 9.02 -4.34 6.34
N ASN A 104 9.97 -5.28 6.41
CA ASN A 104 11.32 -5.03 6.91
C ASN A 104 12.34 -5.32 5.81
N ARG A 105 13.25 -4.37 5.56
CA ARG A 105 14.27 -4.49 4.52
C ARG A 105 15.25 -5.64 4.76
N ASP A 106 15.66 -5.85 6.01
CA ASP A 106 16.64 -6.86 6.38
C ASP A 106 16.04 -8.29 6.21
N VAL A 107 14.71 -8.42 6.31
CA VAL A 107 13.98 -9.70 6.07
C VAL A 107 13.68 -9.92 4.58
N LEU A 108 13.27 -8.88 3.85
CA LEU A 108 12.84 -9.01 2.45
C LEU A 108 13.97 -8.91 1.43
N GLY A 109 15.11 -8.33 1.82
CA GLY A 109 16.16 -7.91 0.91
C GLY A 109 15.83 -6.58 0.21
N GLU A 110 16.87 -5.91 -0.28
CA GLU A 110 16.74 -4.55 -0.85
C GLU A 110 15.86 -4.50 -2.10
N ASP A 111 15.99 -5.48 -3.00
CA ASP A 111 15.24 -5.51 -4.25
C ASP A 111 13.74 -5.58 -4.03
N LYS A 112 13.28 -6.52 -3.19
CA LYS A 112 11.85 -6.66 -2.88
C LYS A 112 11.35 -5.50 -2.02
N TYR A 113 12.15 -5.04 -1.07
CA TYR A 113 11.78 -3.90 -0.23
C TYR A 113 11.60 -2.62 -1.05
N SER A 114 12.40 -2.41 -2.11
CA SER A 114 12.31 -1.21 -2.95
C SER A 114 10.92 -1.01 -3.58
N PHE A 115 10.16 -2.09 -3.77
CA PHE A 115 8.80 -2.04 -4.31
C PHE A 115 7.86 -1.18 -3.47
N GLN A 116 8.04 -1.16 -2.15
CA GLN A 116 7.20 -0.34 -1.27
C GLN A 116 7.25 1.15 -1.67
N LYS A 117 8.36 1.67 -2.21
CA LYS A 117 8.49 3.08 -2.60
C LYS A 117 7.63 3.44 -3.82
N LEU A 118 7.26 2.45 -4.63
CA LEU A 118 6.48 2.64 -5.86
C LEU A 118 4.98 2.56 -5.62
N ILE A 119 4.55 2.02 -4.48
CA ILE A 119 3.14 1.89 -4.11
C ILE A 119 2.64 3.15 -3.43
N ASP A 120 1.48 3.64 -3.85
CA ASP A 120 0.78 4.78 -3.27
C ASP A 120 -0.52 4.39 -2.56
N LEU A 121 -1.07 5.36 -1.82
CA LEU A 121 -2.39 5.23 -1.23
C LEU A 121 -3.43 5.09 -2.34
N GLY A 122 -4.23 4.03 -2.27
CA GLY A 122 -5.24 3.69 -3.26
C GLY A 122 -4.82 2.58 -4.22
N ASP A 123 -3.56 2.17 -4.26
CA ASP A 123 -3.14 1.06 -5.13
C ASP A 123 -3.64 -0.31 -4.62
N LEU A 124 -3.71 -1.28 -5.54
CA LEU A 124 -4.21 -2.66 -5.35
C LEU A 124 -3.13 -3.71 -5.65
#